data_AF-A0A1J0GDH0-F1
#
_entry.id   AF-A0A1J0GDH0-F1
#
_cell.length_a   1.000
_cell.length_b   1.000
_cell.length_c   1.000
_cell.angle_alpha   90.00
_cell.angle_beta   90.00
_cell.angle_gamma   90.00
#
_symmetry.space_group_name_H-M   'P 1'
#
loop_
_entity.id
_entity.type
_entity.pdbx_description
1 polymer ?
#
loop_
_entity_poly.entity_id
_entity_poly.type
_entity_poly.pdbx_seq_one_letter_code
_entity_poly.pdbx_strand_id
1 'polypeptide(L)'
;MIIISGSVVNVNTFIHDYNPNDIEKDIITKMDLSKSQYKYDSLTQFKFELDFRYSIVIAAKNLNKGDMDFRTFRKSICNPDYWDRTKEGGFILKKGVAPSDAIKDISINSSKYGTECATAMVIIYYQALLNIFSANLFNRLFPNIQLMNWHYIDNLLEDVGFIKKRSDYFPGDRRYFYNPDVDPVAPEWQGENVIDLSNGLYYGHGIGIGDADEIISELNKFRIKEATTSSYLLDSAARPDFKSLADIK
;
A
#
# COMPACT_ATOMS: atom_id res chain seq x y z
N MET A 1 2.45 -17.48 -15.73
CA MET A 1 3.70 -17.62 -16.54
C MET A 1 4.50 -16.32 -16.53
N ILE A 2 5.81 -16.40 -16.22
CA ILE A 2 6.73 -15.25 -16.18
C ILE A 2 7.62 -15.26 -17.44
N ILE A 3 7.76 -14.10 -18.10
CA ILE A 3 8.57 -13.89 -19.30
C ILE A 3 9.51 -12.71 -19.05
N ILE A 4 10.82 -12.93 -19.22
CA ILE A 4 11.85 -11.89 -19.09
C ILE A 4 12.62 -11.79 -20.41
N SER A 5 12.69 -10.59 -20.98
CA SER A 5 13.36 -10.33 -22.27
C SER A 5 12.92 -11.29 -23.38
N GLY A 6 11.62 -11.64 -23.39
CA GLY A 6 11.02 -12.56 -24.35
C GLY A 6 11.17 -14.06 -24.05
N SER A 7 11.94 -14.44 -23.03
CA SER A 7 12.14 -15.83 -22.64
C SER A 7 11.29 -16.23 -21.43
N VAL A 8 10.67 -17.41 -21.48
CA VAL A 8 9.91 -17.96 -20.35
C VAL A 8 10.89 -18.35 -19.24
N VAL A 9 10.62 -17.89 -18.02
CA VAL A 9 11.43 -18.20 -16.85
C VAL A 9 11.09 -19.59 -16.34
N ASN A 10 12.11 -20.43 -16.11
CA ASN A 10 11.94 -21.63 -15.29
C ASN A 10 11.93 -21.22 -13.81
N VAL A 11 10.77 -21.29 -13.17
CA VAL A 11 10.57 -20.77 -11.81
C VAL A 11 11.38 -21.51 -10.76
N ASN A 12 11.55 -22.83 -10.89
CA ASN A 12 12.35 -23.62 -9.94
C ASN A 12 13.83 -23.22 -9.98
N THR A 13 14.39 -23.10 -11.19
CA THR A 13 15.78 -22.62 -11.37
C THR A 13 15.92 -21.19 -10.88
N PHE A 14 14.97 -20.30 -11.21
CA PHE A 14 15.00 -18.92 -10.77
C PHE A 14 14.98 -18.79 -9.24
N ILE A 15 14.07 -19.50 -8.56
CA ILE A 15 13.98 -19.49 -7.09
C ILE A 15 15.28 -19.99 -6.46
N HIS A 16 15.87 -21.06 -7.01
CA HIS A 16 17.15 -21.58 -6.52
C HIS A 16 18.28 -20.54 -6.64
N ASP A 17 18.41 -19.88 -7.79
CA ASP A 17 19.52 -18.98 -8.07
C ASP A 17 19.35 -17.59 -7.44
N TYR A 18 18.11 -17.10 -7.38
CA TYR A 18 17.77 -15.81 -6.78
C TYR A 18 17.70 -15.87 -5.25
N ASN A 19 17.33 -17.04 -4.70
CA ASN A 19 17.11 -17.26 -3.26
C ASN A 19 16.16 -16.22 -2.63
N PRO A 20 14.90 -16.12 -3.11
CA PRO A 20 13.92 -15.15 -2.64
C PRO A 20 13.53 -15.36 -1.18
N ASN A 21 13.13 -14.30 -0.50
CA ASN A 21 12.45 -14.41 0.78
C ASN A 21 11.02 -15.00 0.62
N ASP A 22 10.36 -15.35 1.73
CA ASP A 22 9.07 -16.05 1.69
C ASP A 22 7.97 -15.27 0.95
N ILE A 23 7.95 -13.93 1.07
CA ILE A 23 6.98 -13.07 0.38
C ILE A 23 7.24 -13.08 -1.12
N GLU A 24 8.50 -12.90 -1.53
CA GLU A 24 8.89 -12.97 -2.94
C GLU A 24 8.59 -14.34 -3.54
N LYS A 25 8.86 -15.42 -2.78
CA LYS A 25 8.57 -16.79 -3.20
C LYS A 25 7.07 -17.02 -3.40
N ASP A 26 6.22 -16.51 -2.50
CA ASP A 26 4.76 -16.53 -2.67
C ASP A 26 4.34 -15.78 -3.95
N ILE A 27 4.87 -14.58 -4.17
CA ILE A 27 4.60 -13.79 -5.39
C ILE A 27 5.01 -14.57 -6.65
N ILE A 28 6.24 -15.08 -6.71
CA ILE A 28 6.76 -15.81 -7.87
C ILE A 28 5.90 -17.06 -8.14
N THR A 29 5.57 -17.82 -7.10
CA THR A 29 4.75 -19.04 -7.23
C THR A 29 3.35 -18.71 -7.74
N LYS A 30 2.73 -17.65 -7.20
CA LYS A 30 1.40 -17.18 -7.67
C LYS A 30 1.45 -16.67 -9.12
N MET A 31 2.52 -15.97 -9.53
CA MET A 31 2.69 -15.53 -10.91
C MET A 31 2.88 -16.70 -11.88
N ASP A 32 3.53 -17.77 -11.44
CA ASP A 32 3.70 -19.00 -12.22
C ASP A 32 2.35 -19.70 -12.47
N LEU A 33 1.60 -19.93 -11.38
CA LEU A 33 0.29 -20.59 -11.36
C LEU A 33 -0.83 -19.75 -11.96
N SER A 34 -0.64 -18.44 -12.09
CA SER A 34 -1.62 -17.54 -12.66
C SER A 34 -1.86 -17.82 -14.14
N LYS A 35 -3.12 -17.64 -14.57
CA LYS A 35 -3.54 -17.67 -15.98
C LYS A 35 -3.01 -16.47 -16.78
N SER A 36 -2.50 -15.43 -16.11
CA SER A 36 -1.94 -14.23 -16.72
C SER A 36 -0.47 -14.40 -17.07
N GLN A 37 -0.02 -13.61 -18.05
CA GLN A 37 1.39 -13.51 -18.45
C GLN A 37 2.02 -12.27 -17.81
N TYR A 38 3.12 -12.48 -17.08
CA TYR A 38 3.93 -11.45 -16.45
C TYR A 38 5.16 -11.21 -17.31
N LYS A 39 5.17 -10.12 -18.07
CA LYS A 39 6.25 -9.80 -19.03
C LYS A 39 7.12 -8.69 -18.48
N TYR A 40 8.43 -8.87 -18.50
CA TYR A 40 9.41 -7.86 -18.11
C TYR A 40 10.46 -7.71 -19.20
N ASP A 41 10.94 -6.49 -19.41
CA ASP A 41 11.93 -6.20 -20.46
C ASP A 41 13.32 -6.63 -20.03
N SER A 42 13.57 -6.69 -18.72
CA SER A 42 14.83 -7.11 -18.13
C SER A 42 14.62 -7.85 -16.80
N LEU A 43 15.66 -8.57 -16.38
CA LEU A 43 15.69 -9.18 -15.04
C LEU A 43 15.61 -8.11 -13.94
N THR A 44 16.19 -6.93 -14.16
CA THR A 44 16.14 -5.81 -13.22
C THR A 44 14.71 -5.36 -12.96
N GLN A 45 13.88 -5.22 -14.00
CA GLN A 45 12.46 -4.88 -13.81
C GLN A 45 11.70 -5.92 -12.99
N PHE A 46 11.96 -7.22 -13.24
CA PHE A 46 11.30 -8.27 -12.47
C PHE A 46 11.72 -8.24 -10.99
N LYS A 47 13.02 -8.11 -10.71
CA LYS A 47 13.53 -7.98 -9.34
C LYS A 47 12.98 -6.73 -8.65
N PHE A 48 12.88 -5.61 -9.36
CA PHE A 48 12.29 -4.39 -8.83
C PHE A 48 10.83 -4.60 -8.37
N GLU A 49 10.00 -5.31 -9.13
CA GLU A 49 8.63 -5.62 -8.69
C GLU A 49 8.63 -6.47 -7.42
N LEU A 50 9.50 -7.47 -7.33
CA LEU A 50 9.62 -8.32 -6.14
C LEU A 50 10.06 -7.51 -4.90
N ASP A 51 11.12 -6.72 -5.04
CA ASP A 51 11.66 -5.85 -4.00
C ASP A 51 10.63 -4.81 -3.54
N PHE A 52 9.86 -4.23 -4.48
CA PHE A 52 8.88 -3.22 -4.15
C PHE A 52 7.67 -3.81 -3.44
N ARG A 53 7.14 -4.94 -3.91
CA ARG A 53 6.05 -5.64 -3.21
C ARG A 53 6.46 -6.05 -1.81
N TYR A 54 7.67 -6.60 -1.65
CA TYR A 54 8.22 -6.92 -0.34
C TYR A 54 8.31 -5.66 0.53
N SER A 55 8.84 -4.56 0.00
CA SER A 55 8.97 -3.29 0.72
C SER A 55 7.62 -2.70 1.15
N ILE A 56 6.57 -2.85 0.34
CA ILE A 56 5.19 -2.45 0.69
C ILE A 56 4.68 -3.27 1.88
N VAL A 57 4.88 -4.59 1.88
CA VAL A 57 4.51 -5.47 3.00
C VAL A 57 5.26 -5.09 4.27
N ILE A 58 6.56 -4.79 4.17
CA ILE A 58 7.37 -4.36 5.31
C ILE A 58 6.93 -2.98 5.84
N ALA A 59 6.65 -2.02 4.96
CA ALA A 59 6.16 -0.71 5.35
C ALA A 59 4.80 -0.80 6.07
N ALA A 60 3.86 -1.62 5.56
CA ALA A 60 2.58 -1.87 6.23
C ALA A 60 2.76 -2.49 7.63
N LYS A 61 3.63 -3.50 7.75
CA LYS A 61 3.95 -4.13 9.05
C LYS A 61 4.60 -3.15 10.03
N ASN A 62 5.46 -2.25 9.54
CA ASN A 62 6.11 -1.24 10.37
C ASN A 62 5.11 -0.18 10.83
N LEU A 63 4.19 0.24 9.96
CA LEU A 63 3.14 1.19 10.33
C LEU A 63 2.20 0.60 11.38
N ASN A 64 1.87 -0.69 11.28
CA ASN A 64 1.09 -1.41 12.30
C ASN A 64 1.80 -1.48 13.67
N LYS A 65 3.13 -1.55 13.68
CA LYS A 65 3.92 -1.60 14.92
C LYS A 65 4.11 -0.21 15.54
N GLY A 66 3.96 0.85 14.76
CA GLY A 66 4.07 2.22 15.23
C GLY A 66 2.79 2.69 15.92
N ASP A 67 2.88 3.87 16.53
CA ASP A 67 1.81 4.50 17.30
C ASP A 67 1.03 5.53 16.45
N MET A 68 1.00 5.37 15.12
CA MET A 68 0.22 6.27 14.27
C MET A 68 -1.26 5.94 14.40
N ASP A 69 -2.04 6.90 14.85
CA ASP A 69 -3.47 6.72 15.12
C ASP A 69 -4.32 6.80 13.85
N PHE A 70 -5.37 5.99 13.76
CA PHE A 70 -6.47 6.31 12.84
C PHE A 70 -7.21 7.56 13.31
N ARG A 71 -7.39 8.53 12.41
CA ARG A 71 -8.18 9.74 12.65
C ARG A 71 -8.91 10.18 11.38
N THR A 72 -10.16 10.63 11.53
CA THR A 72 -10.85 11.33 10.44
C THR A 72 -10.10 12.60 10.06
N PHE A 73 -10.24 13.06 8.81
CA PHE A 73 -9.55 14.26 8.31
C PHE A 73 -9.70 15.48 9.24
N ARG A 74 -10.90 15.72 9.77
CA ARG A 74 -11.16 16.84 10.69
C ARG A 74 -10.28 16.78 11.94
N LYS A 75 -9.91 15.59 12.40
CA LYS A 75 -9.13 15.34 13.62
C LYS A 75 -7.68 14.92 13.34
N SER A 76 -7.26 14.87 12.09
CA SER A 76 -5.91 14.45 11.73
C SER A 76 -4.84 15.28 12.42
N ILE A 77 -3.67 14.69 12.65
CA ILE A 77 -2.51 15.35 13.27
C ILE A 77 -1.25 14.92 12.54
N CYS A 78 -0.25 15.80 12.49
CA CYS A 78 1.06 15.52 11.91
C CYS A 78 2.15 16.25 12.69
N ASN A 79 3.39 15.78 12.59
CA ASN A 79 4.53 16.47 13.19
C ASN A 79 4.75 17.84 12.51
N PRO A 80 4.61 18.97 13.25
CA PRO A 80 4.75 20.30 12.67
C PRO A 80 6.19 20.63 12.27
N ASP A 81 7.19 19.82 12.64
CA ASP A 81 8.56 20.05 12.18
C ASP A 81 8.70 19.80 10.66
N TYR A 82 7.86 18.90 10.10
CA TYR A 82 7.96 18.43 8.72
C TYR A 82 6.76 18.84 7.85
N TRP A 83 5.58 18.99 8.46
CA TRP A 83 4.32 19.11 7.73
C TRP A 83 3.49 20.30 8.21
N ASP A 84 2.83 20.97 7.27
CA ASP A 84 1.74 21.90 7.54
C ASP A 84 0.40 21.19 7.37
N ARG A 85 -0.41 21.14 8.43
CA ARG A 85 -1.75 20.56 8.35
C ARG A 85 -2.73 21.52 7.68
N THR A 86 -3.42 21.07 6.64
CA THR A 86 -4.42 21.84 5.90
C THR A 86 -5.77 21.86 6.61
N LYS A 87 -6.66 22.78 6.20
CA LYS A 87 -8.03 22.86 6.73
C LYS A 87 -8.87 21.61 6.41
N GLU A 88 -8.62 21.01 5.25
CA GLU A 88 -9.26 19.75 4.83
C GLU A 88 -8.68 18.54 5.56
N GLY A 89 -7.61 18.69 6.35
CA GLY A 89 -7.05 17.62 7.18
C GLY A 89 -5.84 16.90 6.60
N GLY A 90 -5.25 17.43 5.53
CA GLY A 90 -4.10 16.84 4.84
C GLY A 90 -2.79 17.42 5.35
N PHE A 91 -1.67 16.84 4.91
CA PHE A 91 -0.34 17.24 5.33
C PHE A 91 0.45 17.72 4.11
N ILE A 92 0.80 19.00 4.08
CA ILE A 92 1.66 19.58 3.04
C ILE A 92 3.10 19.59 3.55
N LEU A 93 4.02 19.05 2.78
CA LEU A 93 5.45 19.07 3.11
C LEU A 93 5.94 20.52 3.24
N LYS A 94 6.64 20.82 4.34
CA LYS A 94 7.20 22.15 4.57
C LYS A 94 8.31 22.50 3.58
N LYS A 95 8.34 23.76 3.17
CA LYS A 95 9.40 24.28 2.30
C LYS A 95 10.78 24.10 2.94
N GLY A 96 11.70 23.50 2.19
CA GLY A 96 13.09 23.28 2.63
C GLY A 96 13.31 22.01 3.45
N VAL A 97 12.25 21.27 3.77
CA VAL A 97 12.35 19.94 4.38
C VAL A 97 12.60 18.90 3.29
N ALA A 98 13.53 17.97 3.54
CA ALA A 98 13.78 16.86 2.63
C ALA A 98 12.59 15.87 2.66
N PRO A 99 11.97 15.55 1.50
CA PRO A 99 10.84 14.62 1.43
C PRO A 99 11.12 13.27 2.10
N SER A 100 12.31 12.72 1.91
CA SER A 100 12.76 11.46 2.51
C SER A 100 12.74 11.50 4.03
N ASP A 101 13.11 12.63 4.61
CA ASP A 101 13.22 12.78 6.06
C ASP A 101 11.82 12.94 6.67
N ALA A 102 10.95 13.70 6.00
CA ALA A 102 9.55 13.86 6.40
C ALA A 102 8.76 12.55 6.36
N ILE A 103 8.96 11.71 5.34
CA ILE A 103 8.29 10.40 5.25
C ILE A 103 8.87 9.41 6.28
N LYS A 104 10.19 9.41 6.50
CA LYS A 104 10.82 8.56 7.54
C LYS A 104 10.37 8.97 8.94
N ASP A 105 10.17 10.26 9.18
CA ASP A 105 9.70 10.78 10.47
C ASP A 105 8.35 10.16 10.88
N ILE A 106 7.48 9.83 9.92
CA ILE A 106 6.19 9.18 10.20
C ILE A 106 6.39 7.82 10.89
N SER A 107 7.42 7.04 10.55
CA SER A 107 7.73 5.79 11.25
C SER A 107 8.42 6.03 12.59
N ILE A 108 9.35 6.99 12.64
CA ILE A 108 10.22 7.24 13.80
C ILE A 108 9.44 7.90 14.94
N ASN A 109 8.63 8.90 14.62
CA ASN A 109 7.83 9.69 15.56
C ASN A 109 6.33 9.45 15.34
N SER A 110 5.96 8.19 15.09
CA SER A 110 4.60 7.77 14.69
C SER A 110 3.46 8.30 15.56
N SER A 111 3.66 8.42 16.88
CA SER A 111 2.69 9.00 17.82
C SER A 111 2.35 10.49 17.57
N LYS A 112 3.15 11.21 16.78
CA LYS A 112 2.84 12.58 16.33
C LYS A 112 1.90 12.62 15.12
N TYR A 113 1.51 11.47 14.59
CA TYR A 113 0.74 11.35 13.36
C TYR A 113 -0.58 10.63 13.61
N GLY A 114 -1.60 11.05 12.86
CA GLY A 114 -2.83 10.29 12.75
C GLY A 114 -3.70 10.79 11.61
N THR A 115 -4.17 9.87 10.76
CA THR A 115 -4.87 10.15 9.50
C THR A 115 -5.84 9.02 9.16
N GLU A 116 -6.59 9.13 8.06
CA GLU A 116 -7.51 8.09 7.62
C GLU A 116 -6.78 6.97 6.83
N CYS A 117 -7.49 5.88 6.56
CA CYS A 117 -6.90 4.70 5.92
C CYS A 117 -6.32 4.95 4.52
N ALA A 118 -6.94 5.77 3.67
CA ALA A 118 -6.41 6.02 2.32
C ALA A 118 -5.09 6.81 2.32
N THR A 119 -4.93 7.85 3.14
CA THR A 119 -3.66 8.56 3.31
C THR A 119 -2.58 7.64 3.88
N ALA A 120 -2.93 6.75 4.81
CA ALA A 120 -2.00 5.75 5.34
C ALA A 120 -1.45 4.82 4.24
N MET A 121 -2.27 4.43 3.26
CA MET A 121 -1.79 3.67 2.11
C MET A 121 -0.77 4.45 1.27
N VAL A 122 -0.99 5.74 1.03
CA VAL A 122 -0.03 6.59 0.30
C VAL A 122 1.30 6.69 1.05
N ILE A 123 1.26 6.82 2.37
CA ILE A 123 2.45 6.81 3.23
C ILE A 123 3.22 5.49 3.07
N ILE A 124 2.53 4.34 3.06
CA ILE A 124 3.16 3.02 2.86
C ILE A 124 3.91 2.96 1.53
N TYR A 125 3.35 3.48 0.44
CA TYR A 125 4.03 3.48 -0.86
C TYR A 125 5.29 4.35 -0.85
N TYR A 126 5.25 5.54 -0.24
CA TYR A 126 6.43 6.38 -0.10
C TYR A 126 7.50 5.72 0.78
N GLN A 127 7.12 5.11 1.90
CA GLN A 127 8.05 4.37 2.77
C GLN A 127 8.67 3.18 2.05
N ALA A 128 7.89 2.44 1.27
CA ALA A 128 8.38 1.32 0.49
C ALA A 128 9.35 1.76 -0.62
N LEU A 129 9.09 2.88 -1.31
CA LEU A 129 10.03 3.44 -2.28
C LEU A 129 11.34 3.90 -1.62
N LEU A 130 11.32 4.39 -0.39
CA LEU A 130 12.54 4.75 0.35
C LEU A 130 13.42 3.55 0.73
N ASN A 131 12.90 2.33 0.67
CA ASN A 131 13.68 1.11 0.84
C ASN A 131 14.39 0.68 -0.45
N ILE A 132 14.01 1.25 -1.61
CA ILE A 132 14.51 0.86 -2.93
C ILE A 132 15.35 1.99 -3.54
N PHE A 133 14.83 3.22 -3.48
CA PHE A 133 15.49 4.40 -4.00
C PHE A 133 16.40 5.03 -2.94
N SER A 134 17.54 5.56 -3.41
CA SER A 134 18.35 6.44 -2.56
C SER A 134 17.55 7.68 -2.14
N ALA A 135 17.83 8.23 -0.96
CA ALA A 135 17.18 9.45 -0.50
C ALA A 135 17.30 10.61 -1.51
N ASN A 136 18.46 10.74 -2.17
CA ASN A 136 18.67 11.77 -3.20
C ASN A 136 17.78 11.57 -4.44
N LEU A 137 17.56 10.32 -4.87
CA LEU A 137 16.64 10.03 -5.96
C LEU A 137 15.20 10.30 -5.54
N PHE A 138 14.79 9.80 -4.37
CA PHE A 138 13.45 10.02 -3.82
C PHE A 138 13.12 11.52 -3.70
N ASN A 139 14.03 12.32 -3.12
CA ASN A 139 13.84 13.75 -2.94
C ASN A 139 13.73 14.52 -4.26
N ARG A 140 14.38 14.03 -5.32
CA ARG A 140 14.29 14.61 -6.66
C ARG A 140 12.98 14.25 -7.36
N LEU A 141 12.49 13.01 -7.17
CA LEU A 141 11.25 12.54 -7.77
C LEU A 141 10.03 13.14 -7.10
N PHE A 142 10.06 13.28 -5.77
CA PHE A 142 8.93 13.75 -4.96
C PHE A 142 9.27 15.04 -4.20
N PRO A 143 9.65 16.14 -4.90
CA PRO A 143 10.13 17.36 -4.24
C PRO A 143 9.04 18.09 -3.45
N ASN A 144 7.76 17.82 -3.76
CA ASN A 144 6.61 18.35 -3.07
C ASN A 144 5.68 17.18 -2.78
N ILE A 145 5.29 16.98 -1.51
CA ILE A 145 4.36 15.93 -1.12
C ILE A 145 3.16 16.58 -0.42
N GLN A 146 1.96 16.18 -0.83
CA GLN A 146 0.72 16.46 -0.11
C GLN A 146 0.01 15.13 0.20
N LEU A 147 -0.09 14.83 1.49
CA LEU A 147 -0.77 13.64 2.00
C LEU A 147 -2.23 13.98 2.30
N MET A 148 -3.13 13.56 1.43
CA MET A 148 -4.58 13.74 1.58
C MET A 148 -5.25 12.75 0.65
N ASN A 149 -5.60 11.59 1.21
CA ASN A 149 -6.18 10.43 0.53
C ASN A 149 -5.53 10.16 -0.84
N TRP A 150 -6.33 10.04 -1.90
CA TRP A 150 -5.90 9.88 -3.28
C TRP A 150 -5.93 11.20 -4.09
N HIS A 151 -6.30 12.34 -3.50
CA HIS A 151 -6.54 13.59 -4.23
C HIS A 151 -5.29 14.21 -4.85
N TYR A 152 -4.16 14.16 -4.12
CA TYR A 152 -2.90 14.81 -4.51
C TYR A 152 -1.75 13.80 -4.63
N ILE A 153 -2.10 12.55 -4.96
CA ILE A 153 -1.10 11.51 -5.19
C ILE A 153 -0.21 11.91 -6.39
N ASP A 154 1.09 11.66 -6.27
CA ASP A 154 2.03 11.91 -7.36
C ASP A 154 1.71 11.01 -8.56
N ASN A 155 1.91 11.53 -9.78
CA ASN A 155 1.64 10.80 -11.02
C ASN A 155 2.41 9.46 -11.09
N LEU A 156 3.61 9.38 -10.50
CA LEU A 156 4.37 8.12 -10.44
C LEU A 156 3.69 7.02 -9.60
N LEU A 157 2.72 7.41 -8.77
CA LEU A 157 1.96 6.52 -7.90
C LEU A 157 0.46 6.51 -8.19
N GLU A 158 -0.02 7.25 -9.20
CA GLU A 158 -1.47 7.43 -9.45
C GLU A 158 -2.24 6.11 -9.56
N ASP A 159 -1.61 5.10 -10.16
CA ASP A 159 -2.17 3.77 -10.39
C ASP A 159 -2.54 3.03 -9.10
N VAL A 160 -1.87 3.35 -7.98
CA VAL A 160 -2.23 2.76 -6.68
C VAL A 160 -3.55 3.31 -6.15
N GLY A 161 -4.04 4.44 -6.69
CA GLY A 161 -5.32 5.05 -6.39
C GLY A 161 -6.52 4.28 -6.96
N PHE A 162 -6.32 3.51 -8.03
CA PHE A 162 -7.39 2.89 -8.81
C PHE A 162 -7.48 1.38 -8.61
N ILE A 163 -8.50 0.94 -7.87
CA ILE A 163 -8.82 -0.48 -7.74
C ILE A 163 -9.53 -0.97 -9.01
N LYS A 164 -9.04 -2.07 -9.57
CA LYS A 164 -9.66 -2.75 -10.72
C LYS A 164 -9.62 -4.26 -10.54
N LYS A 165 -10.56 -4.96 -11.18
CA LYS A 165 -10.59 -6.43 -11.18
C LYS A 165 -9.27 -6.99 -11.71
N ARG A 166 -8.73 -8.00 -11.04
CA ARG A 166 -7.49 -8.71 -11.41
C ARG A 166 -7.78 -10.21 -11.54
N SER A 167 -6.91 -10.91 -12.25
CA SER A 167 -6.96 -12.38 -12.39
C SER A 167 -6.44 -13.12 -11.16
N ASP A 168 -5.71 -12.41 -10.31
CA ASP A 168 -4.88 -12.92 -9.22
C ASP A 168 -4.58 -11.77 -8.27
N TYR A 169 -4.07 -12.13 -7.10
CA TYR A 169 -3.76 -11.21 -6.02
C TYR A 169 -2.45 -11.61 -5.35
N PHE A 170 -1.65 -10.60 -5.04
CA PHE A 170 -0.30 -10.80 -4.54
C PHE A 170 -0.05 -10.00 -3.27
N PRO A 171 0.88 -10.45 -2.43
CA PRO A 171 1.44 -9.61 -1.39
C PRO A 171 1.87 -8.24 -1.94
N GLY A 172 1.57 -7.19 -1.20
CA GLY A 172 1.79 -5.79 -1.59
C GLY A 172 0.69 -5.19 -2.48
N ASP A 173 -0.33 -5.95 -2.89
CA ASP A 173 -1.52 -5.37 -3.53
C ASP A 173 -2.33 -4.54 -2.52
N ARG A 174 -2.85 -3.39 -2.95
CA ARG A 174 -3.92 -2.70 -2.20
C ARG A 174 -5.26 -3.34 -2.56
N ARG A 175 -5.91 -3.91 -1.56
CA ARG A 175 -7.26 -4.49 -1.65
C ARG A 175 -8.27 -3.62 -0.90
N TYR A 176 -9.54 -3.97 -1.00
CA TYR A 176 -10.60 -3.23 -0.33
C TYR A 176 -11.71 -4.15 0.17
N PHE A 177 -12.03 -4.06 1.45
CA PHE A 177 -13.22 -4.64 2.03
C PHE A 177 -14.35 -3.62 1.94
N TYR A 178 -15.48 -4.01 1.37
CA TYR A 178 -16.65 -3.14 1.24
C TYR A 178 -17.69 -3.47 2.29
N ASN A 179 -18.24 -2.45 2.94
CA ASN A 179 -19.35 -2.57 3.90
C ASN A 179 -20.62 -1.96 3.28
N PRO A 180 -21.46 -2.76 2.60
CA PRO A 180 -22.60 -2.25 1.84
C PRO A 180 -23.71 -1.65 2.72
N ASP A 181 -23.88 -2.18 3.94
CA ASP A 181 -24.96 -1.80 4.86
C ASP A 181 -24.41 -0.90 6.00
N VAL A 182 -23.38 -0.09 5.73
CA VAL A 182 -22.77 0.82 6.72
C VAL A 182 -23.80 1.77 7.35
N ASP A 183 -23.66 2.03 8.65
CA ASP A 183 -24.43 3.07 9.33
C ASP A 183 -24.00 4.47 8.82
N PRO A 184 -24.92 5.27 8.24
CA PRO A 184 -24.59 6.60 7.71
C PRO A 184 -24.08 7.59 8.77
N VAL A 185 -24.25 7.32 10.07
CA VAL A 185 -23.65 8.17 11.13
C VAL A 185 -22.17 7.89 11.37
N ALA A 186 -21.64 6.78 10.82
CA ALA A 186 -20.25 6.36 10.92
C ALA A 186 -19.67 6.04 9.53
N PRO A 187 -19.71 7.00 8.57
CA PRO A 187 -19.38 6.78 7.17
C PRO A 187 -17.92 6.35 6.93
N GLU A 188 -17.02 6.57 7.89
CA GLU A 188 -15.66 6.05 7.86
C GLU A 188 -15.59 4.51 7.83
N TRP A 189 -16.66 3.81 8.21
CA TRP A 189 -16.76 2.34 8.19
C TRP A 189 -17.41 1.78 6.92
N GLN A 190 -17.55 2.58 5.85
CA GLN A 190 -18.10 2.13 4.56
C GLN A 190 -17.23 1.08 3.86
N GLY A 191 -16.03 0.85 4.37
CA GLY A 191 -15.11 -0.18 3.94
C GLY A 191 -13.72 0.12 4.47
N GLU A 192 -12.76 -0.72 4.08
CA GLU A 192 -11.38 -0.58 4.52
C GLU A 192 -10.41 -0.83 3.37
N ASN A 193 -9.48 0.11 3.18
CA ASN A 193 -8.33 -0.08 2.31
C ASN A 193 -7.30 -0.92 3.05
N VAL A 194 -6.79 -1.98 2.40
CA VAL A 194 -5.83 -2.87 3.04
C VAL A 194 -4.65 -3.20 2.14
N ILE A 195 -3.52 -3.55 2.75
CA ILE A 195 -2.38 -4.17 2.06
C ILE A 195 -2.40 -5.67 2.30
N ASP A 196 -2.34 -6.47 1.24
CA ASP A 196 -2.14 -7.93 1.31
C ASP A 196 -0.73 -8.25 1.83
N LEU A 197 -0.64 -9.00 2.92
CA LEU A 197 0.63 -9.33 3.59
C LEU A 197 1.11 -10.76 3.33
N SER A 198 0.48 -11.47 2.39
CA SER A 198 0.55 -12.93 2.20
C SER A 198 -0.24 -13.74 3.23
N ASN A 199 -0.42 -15.03 2.95
CA ASN A 199 -1.03 -16.04 3.83
C ASN A 199 -2.43 -15.68 4.36
N GLY A 200 -3.22 -14.92 3.57
CA GLY A 200 -4.57 -14.51 3.95
C GLY A 200 -4.63 -13.41 5.00
N LEU A 201 -3.50 -12.77 5.32
CA LEU A 201 -3.41 -11.65 6.24
C LEU A 201 -3.39 -10.32 5.50
N TYR A 202 -4.00 -9.31 6.12
CA TYR A 202 -4.11 -7.97 5.60
C TYR A 202 -3.78 -6.95 6.68
N TYR A 203 -3.24 -5.80 6.28
CA TYR A 203 -3.12 -4.63 7.13
C TYR A 203 -4.18 -3.60 6.74
N GLY A 204 -5.06 -3.22 7.66
CA GLY A 204 -5.95 -2.06 7.56
C GLY A 204 -5.57 -1.00 8.60
N HIS A 205 -5.50 0.27 8.22
CA HIS A 205 -5.07 1.32 9.13
C HIS A 205 -6.21 1.70 10.09
N GLY A 206 -6.02 1.44 11.39
CA GLY A 206 -7.03 1.62 12.43
C GLY A 206 -7.62 0.30 12.92
N ILE A 207 -7.64 -0.73 12.08
CA ILE A 207 -8.03 -2.10 12.44
C ILE A 207 -6.81 -2.92 12.89
N GLY A 208 -5.69 -2.77 12.17
CA GLY A 208 -4.45 -3.50 12.40
C GLY A 208 -4.21 -4.62 11.39
N ILE A 209 -3.43 -5.63 11.80
CA ILE A 209 -3.19 -6.84 11.00
C ILE A 209 -4.17 -7.92 11.43
N GLY A 210 -4.91 -8.47 10.47
CA GLY A 210 -5.81 -9.59 10.68
C GLY A 210 -6.12 -10.34 9.40
N ASP A 211 -6.83 -11.45 9.53
CA ASP A 211 -7.39 -12.17 8.38
C ASP A 211 -8.67 -11.48 7.84
N ALA A 212 -9.26 -12.07 6.80
CA ALA A 212 -10.47 -11.52 6.19
C ALA A 212 -11.67 -11.53 7.14
N ASP A 213 -11.81 -12.56 7.97
CA ASP A 213 -12.96 -12.70 8.88
C ASP A 213 -12.87 -11.69 10.02
N GLU A 214 -11.67 -11.43 10.53
CA GLU A 214 -11.41 -10.40 11.54
C GLU A 214 -11.77 -9.00 11.01
N ILE A 215 -11.31 -8.64 9.81
CA ILE A 215 -11.63 -7.33 9.20
C ILE A 215 -13.13 -7.20 8.91
N ILE A 216 -13.75 -8.25 8.36
CA ILE A 216 -15.20 -8.26 8.11
C ILE A 216 -15.99 -8.11 9.42
N SER A 217 -15.54 -8.77 10.50
CA SER A 217 -16.15 -8.67 11.82
C SER A 217 -16.10 -7.24 12.36
N GLU A 218 -14.95 -6.55 12.26
CA GLU A 218 -14.81 -5.15 12.67
C GLU A 218 -15.73 -4.22 11.88
N LEU A 219 -15.75 -4.33 10.55
CA LEU A 219 -16.65 -3.52 9.70
C LEU A 219 -18.13 -3.78 10.03
N ASN A 220 -18.50 -5.04 10.26
CA ASN A 220 -19.88 -5.44 10.51
C ASN A 220 -20.48 -4.90 11.81
N LYS A 221 -19.65 -4.40 12.76
CA LYS A 221 -20.10 -3.74 13.99
C LYS A 221 -20.75 -2.37 13.72
N PHE A 222 -20.46 -1.75 12.58
CA PHE A 222 -20.88 -0.40 12.23
C PHE A 222 -21.90 -0.41 11.07
N ARG A 223 -22.79 -1.39 11.06
CA ARG A 223 -23.87 -1.50 10.08
C ARG A 223 -25.19 -0.98 10.65
N ILE A 224 -26.09 -0.58 9.76
CA ILE A 224 -27.46 -0.21 10.14
C ILE A 224 -28.17 -1.34 10.89
N LYS A 225 -29.16 -0.97 11.70
CA LYS A 225 -30.07 -1.94 12.31
C LYS A 225 -30.73 -2.79 11.20
N GLU A 226 -30.84 -4.10 11.44
CA GLU A 226 -31.44 -5.06 10.50
C GLU A 226 -30.65 -5.23 9.18
N ALA A 227 -29.37 -4.86 9.14
CA ALA A 227 -28.49 -5.11 8.00
C ALA A 227 -28.50 -6.59 7.58
N THR A 228 -28.64 -6.83 6.27
CA THR A 228 -28.79 -8.17 5.71
C THR A 228 -27.55 -8.61 4.92
N THR A 229 -26.72 -7.66 4.50
CA THR A 229 -25.51 -7.92 3.71
C THR A 229 -24.28 -7.74 4.59
N SER A 230 -23.46 -8.79 4.71
CA SER A 230 -22.17 -8.71 5.39
C SER A 230 -21.17 -7.90 4.56
N SER A 231 -20.20 -7.30 5.23
CA SER A 231 -18.98 -6.81 4.58
C SER A 231 -18.25 -7.96 3.88
N TYR A 232 -17.52 -7.64 2.80
CA TYR A 232 -16.78 -8.62 1.99
C TYR A 232 -15.58 -8.01 1.27
N LEU A 233 -14.58 -8.84 0.98
CA LEU A 233 -13.42 -8.45 0.18
C LEU A 233 -13.81 -8.34 -1.30
N LEU A 234 -13.53 -7.20 -1.92
CA LEU A 234 -13.77 -7.02 -3.35
C LEU A 234 -12.82 -7.88 -4.20
N ASP A 235 -13.34 -8.40 -5.31
CA ASP A 235 -12.58 -9.07 -6.39
C ASP A 235 -11.84 -8.03 -7.24
N SER A 236 -10.96 -7.25 -6.60
CA SER A 236 -10.21 -6.18 -7.24
C SER A 236 -8.99 -5.74 -6.42
N ALA A 237 -8.00 -5.15 -7.10
CA ALA A 237 -6.77 -4.65 -6.49
C ALA A 237 -6.18 -3.45 -7.26
N ALA A 238 -5.53 -2.54 -6.52
CA ALA A 238 -4.65 -1.52 -7.07
C ALA A 238 -3.18 -1.95 -6.92
N ARG A 239 -2.35 -1.55 -7.90
CA ARG A 239 -0.94 -1.93 -8.02
C ARG A 239 -0.16 -0.72 -8.54
N PRO A 240 1.05 -0.44 -8.04
CA PRO A 240 1.94 0.52 -8.69
C PRO A 240 2.27 0.10 -10.12
N ASP A 241 2.66 1.05 -10.96
CA ASP A 241 3.33 0.74 -12.22
C ASP A 241 4.80 0.39 -11.94
N PHE A 242 5.02 -0.89 -11.60
CA PHE A 242 6.34 -1.41 -11.27
C PHE A 242 7.37 -1.20 -12.38
N LYS A 243 6.95 -1.26 -13.65
CA LYS A 243 7.87 -1.13 -14.78
C LYS A 243 8.33 0.32 -14.96
N SER A 244 7.37 1.24 -14.99
CA SER A 244 7.68 2.67 -15.13
C SER A 244 8.59 3.13 -14.00
N LEU A 245 8.38 2.64 -12.77
CA LEU A 245 9.25 2.94 -11.63
C LEU A 245 10.63 2.29 -11.74
N ALA A 246 10.73 1.05 -12.23
CA ALA A 246 11.99 0.33 -12.40
C ALA A 246 12.91 0.98 -13.46
N ASP A 247 12.34 1.67 -14.44
CA ASP A 247 13.08 2.31 -15.53
C ASP A 247 13.62 3.71 -15.18
N ILE A 248 13.29 4.23 -13.98
CA ILE A 248 13.81 5.51 -13.48
C ILE A 248 15.30 5.38 -13.13
N LYS A 249 16.09 6.38 -13.55
CA LYS A 249 17.55 6.44 -13.35
C LYS A 249 17.95 7.54 -12.36
#